data_AF-A0A392P7B9-F1
#
_entry.id   AF-A0A392P7B9-F1
#
_cell.length_a   1.000
_cell.length_b   1.000
_cell.length_c   1.000
_cell.angle_alpha   90.00
_cell.angle_beta   90.00
_cell.angle_gamma   90.00
#
_symmetry.space_group_name_H-M   'P 1'
#
loop_
_entity.id
_entity.type
_entity.pdbx_description
1 polymer ?
#
loop_
_entity_poly.entity_id
_entity_poly.type
_entity_poly.pdbx_seq_one_letter_code
_entity_poly.pdbx_strand_id
1 'polypeptide(L)' 'MKRFTLSGQGFVTVDEVERRLSWTSGRAIDALDTLLDEGLAMIDDGHKDGKRRYWFPCVSPISSLTGIDSL' A
#
# COMPACT_ATOMS: atom_id res chain seq x y z
N MET A 1 -17.23 0.49 -12.21
CA MET A 1 -16.12 0.25 -11.25
C MET A 1 -14.86 0.85 -11.86
N LYS A 2 -14.47 2.06 -11.41
CA LYS A 2 -13.36 2.81 -12.00
C LYS A 2 -12.05 2.26 -11.43
N ARG A 3 -11.14 1.83 -12.30
CA ARG A 3 -9.83 1.27 -11.95
C ARG A 3 -8.94 2.40 -11.43
N PHE A 4 -8.45 2.28 -10.20
CA PHE A 4 -7.43 3.16 -9.65
C PHE A 4 -6.06 2.56 -9.95
N THR A 5 -5.49 2.88 -11.11
CA THR A 5 -4.08 2.58 -11.38
C THR A 5 -3.25 3.82 -11.06
N LEU A 6 -2.62 3.82 -9.89
CA LEU A 6 -1.51 4.72 -9.57
C LEU A 6 -0.24 4.09 -10.16
N SER A 7 0.46 4.80 -11.05
CA SER A 7 1.72 4.32 -11.62
C SER A 7 2.84 4.49 -10.59
N GLY A 8 3.43 3.38 -10.16
CA GLY A 8 4.22 3.23 -8.94
C GLY A 8 3.44 2.30 -8.01
N GLN A 9 4.06 1.22 -7.53
CA GLN A 9 3.42 -0.04 -7.13
C GLN A 9 2.04 0.07 -6.43
N GLY A 10 1.76 1.14 -5.65
CA GLY A 10 0.38 1.59 -5.34
C GLY A 10 -0.34 0.73 -4.30
N PHE A 11 0.19 -0.46 -4.08
CA PHE A 11 -0.16 -1.38 -3.02
C PHE A 11 1.07 -1.72 -2.18
N VAL A 12 0.79 -2.23 -0.98
CA VAL A 12 1.76 -2.81 -0.06
C VAL A 12 1.40 -4.28 0.19
N THR A 13 2.40 -5.14 0.36
CA THR A 13 2.23 -6.54 0.82
C THR A 13 2.89 -6.73 2.18
N VAL A 14 2.44 -7.74 2.94
CA VAL A 14 3.08 -8.13 4.22
C VAL A 14 4.58 -8.38 4.02
N ASP A 15 4.95 -9.19 3.02
CA ASP A 15 6.35 -9.49 2.68
C ASP A 15 7.22 -8.23 2.44
N GLU A 16 6.63 -7.14 1.97
CA GLU A 16 7.37 -5.89 1.72
C GLU A 16 7.59 -5.11 3.02
N VAL A 17 6.59 -5.06 3.89
CA VAL A 17 6.68 -4.45 5.22
C VAL A 17 7.72 -5.17 6.06
N GLU A 18 7.70 -6.50 6.07
CA GLU A 18 8.67 -7.32 6.77
C GLU A 18 10.10 -7.04 6.27
N ARG A 19 10.30 -7.09 4.95
CA ARG A 19 11.63 -6.90 4.35
C ARG A 19 12.18 -5.48 4.55
N ARG A 20 11.35 -4.45 4.45
CA ARG A 20 11.80 -3.05 4.50
C ARG A 20 11.89 -2.48 5.90
N LEU A 21 11.02 -2.91 6.81
CA LEU A 21 10.94 -2.35 8.16
C LEU A 21 11.40 -3.34 9.24
N SER A 22 11.75 -4.57 8.87
CA SER A 22 12.12 -5.66 9.79
C SER A 22 11.02 -5.97 10.80
N TRP A 23 9.76 -5.89 10.37
CA TRP A 23 8.61 -6.25 11.20
C TRP A 23 8.37 -7.76 11.18
N THR A 24 7.75 -8.29 12.23
CA THR A 24 7.19 -9.63 12.22
C THR A 24 5.91 -9.66 11.38
N SER A 25 5.57 -10.84 10.83
CA SER A 25 4.36 -11.00 10.01
C SER A 25 3.11 -10.59 10.78
N GLY A 26 2.98 -11.03 12.04
CA GLY A 26 1.84 -10.68 12.88
C GLY A 26 1.66 -9.18 13.03
N ARG A 27 2.74 -8.44 13.34
CA ARG A 27 2.68 -6.99 13.47
C ARG A 27 2.33 -6.29 12.16
N ALA A 28 2.85 -6.78 11.03
CA ALA A 28 2.53 -6.22 9.72
C ALA A 28 1.06 -6.47 9.35
N ILE A 29 0.54 -7.67 9.62
CA ILE A 29 -0.87 -8.03 9.40
C ILE A 29 -1.77 -7.16 10.28
N ASP A 30 -1.53 -7.11 11.60
CA ASP A 30 -2.37 -6.36 12.54
C ASP A 30 -2.47 -4.88 12.15
N ALA A 31 -1.35 -4.26 11.76
CA ALA A 31 -1.34 -2.86 11.33
C ALA A 31 -2.09 -2.65 10.02
N LEU A 32 -1.90 -3.52 9.03
CA LEU A 32 -2.57 -3.40 7.73
C LEU A 32 -4.08 -3.68 7.85
N ASP A 33 -4.49 -4.63 8.68
CA ASP A 33 -5.89 -4.94 8.95
C ASP A 33 -6.56 -3.81 9.75
N THR A 34 -5.87 -3.20 10.72
CA THR A 34 -6.37 -1.97 11.37
C THR A 34 -6.66 -0.86 10.34
N LEU A 35 -5.79 -0.69 9.35
CA LEU A 35 -6.00 0.32 8.30
C LEU A 35 -7.17 -0.04 7.35
N LEU A 36 -7.45 -1.33 7.15
CA LEU A 36 -8.67 -1.77 6.46
C LEU A 36 -9.92 -1.45 7.29
N ASP A 37 -9.90 -1.76 8.58
CA ASP A 37 -11.03 -1.54 9.50
C ASP A 37 -11.39 -0.05 9.62
N GLU A 38 -10.37 0.83 9.63
CA GLU A 38 -10.54 2.29 9.64
C GLU A 38 -10.91 2.88 8.26
N GLY A 39 -11.01 2.05 7.21
CA GLY A 39 -11.35 2.49 5.85
C GLY A 39 -10.24 3.29 5.15
N LEU A 40 -9.02 3.23 5.65
CA LEU A 40 -7.84 3.92 5.10
C LEU A 40 -7.14 3.09 4.02
N ALA A 41 -7.36 1.77 4.01
CA ALA A 41 -6.86 0.85 3.01
C ALA A 41 -8.00 0.11 2.30
N MET A 42 -7.70 -0.42 1.12
CA MET A 42 -8.56 -1.35 0.38
C MET A 42 -7.79 -2.63 0.08
N ILE A 43 -8.49 -3.75 0.04
CA ILE A 43 -7.90 -5.07 -0.21
C ILE A 43 -8.02 -5.49 -1.69
N ASP A 44 -6.99 -6.14 -2.22
CA ASP A 44 -7.00 -6.82 -3.51
C ASP A 44 -6.41 -8.23 -3.37
N ASP A 45 -7.30 -9.22 -3.35
CA ASP A 45 -6.97 -10.64 -3.34
C ASP A 45 -7.10 -11.27 -4.75
N GLY A 46 -7.41 -10.48 -5.78
CA GLY A 46 -7.72 -10.96 -7.12
C GLY A 46 -6.50 -11.18 -8.02
N HIS A 47 -5.28 -10.95 -7.51
CA HIS A 47 -4.09 -11.05 -8.32
C HIS A 47 -3.66 -12.50 -8.59
N LYS A 48 -3.06 -12.73 -9.78
CA LYS A 48 -2.70 -14.07 -10.29
C LYS A 48 -1.65 -14.82 -9.46
N ASP A 49 -0.89 -14.11 -8.64
CA ASP A 49 0.13 -14.72 -7.75
C ASP A 49 -0.46 -15.17 -6.40
N GLY A 50 -1.76 -14.94 -6.17
CA GLY A 50 -2.44 -15.27 -4.92
C GLY A 50 -2.00 -14.42 -3.73
N LYS A 51 -1.21 -13.35 -3.94
CA LYS A 51 -0.76 -12.48 -2.87
C LYS A 51 -1.76 -11.36 -2.62
N ARG A 52 -2.22 -11.26 -1.37
CA ARG A 52 -3.02 -10.16 -0.87
C ARG A 52 -2.28 -8.83 -0.96
N ARG A 53 -2.98 -7.78 -1.36
CA ARG A 53 -2.46 -6.43 -1.52
C ARG A 53 -3.32 -5.40 -0.83
N TYR A 54 -2.67 -4.44 -0.20
CA TYR A 54 -3.31 -3.34 0.51
C TYR A 54 -3.06 -2.05 -0.26
N TRP A 55 -4.14 -1.42 -0.74
CA TRP A 55 -4.11 -0.18 -1.52
C TRP A 55 -4.51 1.01 -0.65
N PHE A 56 -3.82 2.14 -0.81
CA PHE A 56 -4.11 3.36 -0.05
C PHE A 56 -4.66 4.44 -1.01
N PRO A 57 -5.97 4.76 -0.98
CA PRO A 57 -6.60 5.67 -1.94
C PRO A 57 -5.99 7.07 -1.97
N CYS A 58 -5.41 7.51 -0.84
CA CYS A 58 -4.90 8.87 -0.66
C CYS A 58 -3.38 8.99 -0.86
N VAL A 59 -2.68 7.92 -1.26
CA VAL A 59 -1.23 7.98 -1.51
C VAL A 59 -0.99 8.35 -2.96
N SER A 60 -0.58 9.60 -3.20
CA SER A 60 -0.14 10.07 -4.51
C SER A 60 1.22 9.47 -4.89
N PRO A 61 1.50 9.23 -6.19
CA PRO A 61 2.81 8.78 -6.62
C PRO A 61 3.86 9.85 -6.30
N ILE A 62 4.99 9.45 -5.73
CA ILE A 62 6.07 10.36 -5.28
C ILE A 62 6.61 11.26 -6.41
N SER A 63 6.34 10.94 -7.69
CA SER A 63 6.67 11.78 -8.84
C SER A 63 6.04 13.20 -8.80
N SER A 64 5.07 13.48 -7.92
CA SER A 64 4.51 14.83 -7.76
C SER A 64 5.25 15.74 -6.76
N LEU A 65 6.25 15.23 -6.03
CA LEU A 65 6.93 16.00 -4.96
C LEU A 65 8.27 16.63 -5.37
N THR A 66 8.82 16.31 -6.54
CA THR A 66 10.12 16.84 -6.99
C THR A 66 10.06 18.28 -7.53
N GLY A 67 9.04 19.08 -7.16
CA GLY A 67 8.85 20.44 -7.65
C GLY A 67 8.73 21.53 -6.58
N ILE A 68 8.91 21.21 -5.29
CA ILE A 68 8.62 22.16 -4.19
C ILE A 68 9.91 22.74 -3.55
N ASP A 69 11.09 22.17 -3.80
CA ASP A 69 12.35 22.63 -3.19
C ASP A 69 13.16 23.56 -4.11
N SER A 70 12.52 24.56 -4.74
CA SER A 70 13.22 25.59 -5.52
C SER A 70 12.52 26.95 -5.41
N LEU A 71 12.57 27.54 -4.21
CA LEU A 71 12.37 28.98 -3.98
C LEU A 71 13.43 29.49 -3.00
#